data_AF-A0A2V1C281-F1
#
_entry.id   AF-A0A2V1C281-F1
#
_cell.length_a   1.000
_cell.length_b   1.000
_cell.length_c   1.000
_cell.angle_alpha   90.00
_cell.angle_beta   90.00
_cell.angle_gamma   90.00
#
_symmetry.space_group_name_H-M   'P 1'
#
loop_
_entity.id
_entity.type
_entity.pdbx_description
1 polymer ?
#
loop_
_entity_poly.entity_id
_entity_poly.type
_entity_poly.pdbx_seq_one_letter_code
_entity_poly.pdbx_strand_id
1 'polypeptide(L)'
;ASPVSHTSRTPGYSNCCPWPIESEDEARLFLHFVNRLSSWATKLDTFDSKRHFGTEVARRAAFIPVIMNAILASAARHSAFITATADTISEAYHNKCLQILIPVLDDPCDVLDENLCAAIIILRQYEEYDGDVPENDERCHLFGSTRMVNSITPNTTPSSLRDAANWIALRQEIHISLTNKQPVSIILDAYRQSPKFTSDTEDGWANRIVFLFAKVLNYAFRSEDTVPDESWTTLQEQVETWYSTKPSYFAPLWAARDGDARVTPFPRIVMLGQAQANGMQHYYLAKILLAAYDPRLLRLGFDTRKLRRESEENVLHNLRMVIGLATSNPQCETTFMHASHMLTACGNYLTDAEEQEGVVNFLRDIEERKIWRTASIISRLQDQWN
;
A
#
# COMPACT_ATOMS: atom_id res chain seq x y z
N ALA A 1 7.16 16.22 -48.31
CA ALA A 1 6.28 15.26 -47.62
C ALA A 1 6.59 15.36 -46.13
N SER A 2 5.73 16.05 -45.39
CA SER A 2 5.86 16.24 -43.94
C SER A 2 5.19 15.07 -43.21
N PRO A 3 5.71 14.60 -42.07
CA PRO A 3 5.08 13.50 -41.35
C PRO A 3 3.87 14.03 -40.56
N VAL A 4 2.73 13.38 -40.77
CA VAL A 4 1.49 13.62 -40.03
C VAL A 4 1.66 13.04 -38.63
N SER A 5 1.69 13.90 -37.62
CA SER A 5 1.60 13.52 -36.22
C SER A 5 0.20 12.99 -35.93
N HIS A 6 0.07 11.69 -35.64
CA HIS A 6 -1.16 11.12 -35.09
C HIS A 6 -1.27 11.50 -33.60
N THR A 7 -1.92 12.62 -33.32
CA THR A 7 -2.46 12.90 -31.99
C THR A 7 -3.74 12.09 -31.82
N SER A 8 -3.68 10.99 -31.07
CA SER A 8 -4.84 10.30 -30.54
C SER A 8 -5.55 11.23 -29.54
N ARG A 9 -6.60 11.93 -29.99
CA ARG A 9 -7.52 12.64 -29.11
C ARG A 9 -8.36 11.60 -28.37
N THR A 10 -8.12 11.40 -27.08
CA THR A 10 -9.09 10.77 -26.18
C THR A 10 -10.33 11.65 -26.14
N PRO A 11 -11.53 11.13 -26.47
CA PRO A 11 -12.76 11.90 -26.37
C PRO A 11 -13.12 12.08 -24.88
N GLY A 12 -13.30 13.32 -24.40
CA GLY A 12 -13.87 13.57 -23.06
C GLY A 12 -13.32 14.77 -22.29
N TYR A 13 -12.10 15.24 -22.56
CA TYR A 13 -11.52 16.38 -21.83
C TYR A 13 -11.84 17.72 -22.51
N SER A 14 -13.12 18.13 -22.51
CA SER A 14 -13.55 19.34 -23.24
C SER A 14 -13.31 20.66 -22.50
N ASN A 15 -12.74 20.66 -21.29
CA ASN A 15 -12.37 21.88 -20.57
C ASN A 15 -10.93 21.76 -20.04
N CYS A 16 -10.06 22.71 -20.37
CA CYS A 16 -8.77 22.84 -19.68
C CYS A 16 -9.00 23.40 -18.28
N CYS A 17 -8.16 23.00 -17.31
CA CYS A 17 -8.15 23.67 -16.02
C CYS A 17 -7.56 25.09 -16.19
N PRO A 18 -8.10 26.09 -15.49
CA PRO A 18 -7.48 27.41 -15.49
C PRO A 18 -6.07 27.29 -14.90
N TRP A 19 -5.07 27.65 -15.70
CA TRP A 19 -3.69 27.80 -15.25
C TRP A 19 -3.20 29.21 -15.60
N PRO A 20 -2.68 30.00 -14.64
CA PRO A 20 -2.43 29.66 -13.23
C PRO A 20 -3.72 29.38 -12.43
N ILE A 21 -3.60 28.60 -11.35
CA ILE A 21 -4.70 28.37 -10.38
C ILE A 21 -5.06 29.73 -9.76
N GLU A 22 -6.34 30.12 -9.85
CA GLU A 22 -6.79 31.45 -9.42
C GLU A 22 -7.06 31.55 -7.90
N SER A 23 -7.45 30.45 -7.27
CA SER A 23 -7.71 30.37 -5.83
C SER A 23 -6.43 30.03 -5.05
N GLU A 24 -6.09 30.86 -4.06
CA GLU A 24 -4.98 30.59 -3.13
C GLU A 24 -5.20 29.27 -2.36
N ASP A 25 -6.43 28.97 -1.97
CA ASP A 25 -6.77 27.73 -1.28
C ASP A 25 -6.54 26.50 -2.16
N GLU A 26 -6.92 26.57 -3.44
CA GLU A 26 -6.69 25.46 -4.38
C GLU A 26 -5.20 25.28 -4.65
N ALA A 27 -4.44 26.36 -4.78
CA ALA A 27 -2.99 26.30 -4.93
C ALA A 27 -2.31 25.66 -3.71
N ARG A 28 -2.77 25.98 -2.48
CA ARG A 28 -2.28 25.36 -1.25
C ARG A 28 -2.60 23.87 -1.19
N LEU A 29 -3.82 23.46 -1.53
CA LEU A 29 -4.21 22.04 -1.59
C LEU A 29 -3.39 21.28 -2.64
N PHE A 30 -3.20 21.88 -3.80
CA PHE A 30 -2.39 21.30 -4.87
C PHE A 30 -0.94 21.05 -4.41
N LEU A 31 -0.32 22.04 -3.76
CA LEU A 31 1.02 21.89 -3.20
C LEU A 31 1.06 20.89 -2.03
N HIS A 32 0.00 20.81 -1.23
CA HIS A 32 -0.14 19.79 -0.19
C HIS A 32 -0.12 18.38 -0.80
N PHE A 33 -0.84 18.15 -1.90
CA PHE A 33 -0.76 16.88 -2.63
C PHE A 33 0.68 16.55 -3.04
N VAL A 34 1.34 17.47 -3.76
CA VAL A 34 2.69 17.26 -4.30
C VAL A 34 3.72 16.96 -3.21
N ASN A 35 3.63 17.67 -2.08
CA ASN A 35 4.61 17.62 -1.01
C ASN A 35 4.31 16.60 0.09
N ARG A 36 3.04 16.20 0.27
CA ARG A 36 2.63 15.31 1.37
C ARG A 36 1.90 14.05 0.96
N LEU A 37 1.16 14.01 -0.15
CA LEU A 37 0.45 12.78 -0.55
C LEU A 37 1.27 11.98 -1.57
N SER A 38 1.86 12.67 -2.55
CA SER A 38 2.73 12.08 -3.56
C SER A 38 4.23 12.17 -3.22
N SER A 39 4.57 12.41 -1.96
CA SER A 39 5.97 12.39 -1.57
C SER A 39 6.49 10.95 -1.55
N TRP A 40 7.79 10.77 -1.74
CA TRP A 40 8.44 9.47 -1.55
C TRP A 40 8.27 8.94 -0.12
N ALA A 41 8.07 9.84 0.87
CA ALA A 41 7.80 9.52 2.26
C ALA A 41 6.37 9.04 2.54
N THR A 42 5.48 9.14 1.55
CA THR A 42 4.04 8.87 1.68
C THR A 42 3.55 7.93 0.58
N LYS A 43 2.29 7.47 0.72
CA LYS A 43 1.73 6.24 0.12
C LYS A 43 1.88 6.07 -1.40
N LEU A 44 1.79 7.13 -2.21
CA LEU A 44 1.73 6.99 -3.68
C LEU A 44 3.09 6.64 -4.30
N ASP A 45 4.09 7.51 -4.12
CA ASP A 45 5.38 7.40 -4.83
C ASP A 45 6.45 6.60 -4.03
N THR A 46 6.08 5.90 -2.95
CA THR A 46 7.02 5.18 -2.03
C THR A 46 7.97 4.22 -2.74
N PHE A 47 7.51 3.56 -3.80
CA PHE A 47 8.30 2.61 -4.59
C PHE A 47 8.40 3.05 -6.06
N ASP A 48 8.58 4.34 -6.26
CA ASP A 48 8.70 4.93 -7.59
C ASP A 48 9.79 6.01 -7.61
N SER A 49 10.96 5.63 -8.11
CA SER A 49 12.12 6.52 -8.24
C SER A 49 11.85 7.75 -9.12
N LYS A 50 10.86 7.68 -10.02
CA LYS A 50 10.49 8.80 -10.90
C LYS A 50 9.43 9.72 -10.31
N ARG A 51 8.83 9.34 -9.17
CA ARG A 51 7.77 10.10 -8.49
C ARG A 51 6.66 10.52 -9.46
N HIS A 52 6.08 9.56 -10.19
CA HIS A 52 5.13 9.87 -11.27
C HIS A 52 3.94 10.67 -10.76
N PHE A 53 3.45 10.44 -9.54
CA PHE A 53 2.30 11.19 -9.02
C PHE A 53 2.68 12.61 -8.61
N GLY A 54 3.84 12.79 -7.97
CA GLY A 54 4.31 14.10 -7.55
C GLY A 54 4.91 14.95 -8.68
N THR A 55 5.12 14.37 -9.86
CA THR A 55 5.72 15.08 -11.00
C THR A 55 4.82 15.06 -12.22
N GLU A 56 4.67 13.91 -12.87
CA GLU A 56 3.95 13.77 -14.13
C GLU A 56 2.44 14.01 -13.98
N VAL A 57 1.80 13.38 -12.98
CA VAL A 57 0.36 13.57 -12.71
C VAL A 57 0.07 15.01 -12.29
N ALA A 58 0.91 15.59 -11.44
CA ALA A 58 0.80 16.99 -11.07
C ALA A 58 0.88 17.93 -12.29
N ARG A 59 1.80 17.72 -13.24
CA ARG A 59 1.84 18.53 -14.48
C ARG A 59 0.58 18.34 -15.33
N ARG A 60 0.08 17.11 -15.44
CA ARG A 60 -1.12 16.80 -16.23
C ARG A 60 -2.39 17.42 -15.65
N ALA A 61 -2.45 17.65 -14.34
CA ALA A 61 -3.57 18.33 -13.70
C ALA A 61 -3.87 19.71 -14.31
N ALA A 62 -2.87 20.41 -14.87
CA ALA A 62 -3.08 21.69 -15.56
C ALA A 62 -4.00 21.58 -16.79
N PHE A 63 -4.15 20.40 -17.37
CA PHE A 63 -4.92 20.19 -18.61
C PHE A 63 -6.00 19.11 -18.47
N ILE A 64 -5.97 18.32 -17.40
CA ILE A 64 -6.85 17.17 -17.19
C ILE A 64 -7.73 17.40 -15.95
N PRO A 65 -9.00 17.82 -16.12
CA PRO A 65 -9.89 18.19 -15.01
C PRO A 65 -10.11 17.09 -13.98
N VAL A 66 -10.22 15.84 -14.41
CA VAL A 66 -10.45 14.73 -13.46
C VAL A 66 -9.26 14.53 -12.52
N ILE A 67 -8.03 14.74 -13.00
CA ILE A 67 -6.82 14.70 -12.17
C ILE A 67 -6.81 15.89 -11.22
N MET A 68 -7.08 17.11 -11.71
CA MET A 68 -7.12 18.31 -10.87
C MET A 68 -8.11 18.14 -9.71
N ASN A 69 -9.35 17.75 -10.02
CA ASN A 69 -10.37 17.55 -9.00
C ASN A 69 -9.98 16.41 -8.04
N ALA A 70 -9.36 15.33 -8.51
CA ALA A 70 -8.94 14.23 -7.65
C ALA A 70 -7.83 14.67 -6.67
N ILE A 71 -6.85 15.44 -7.17
CA ILE A 71 -5.80 16.06 -6.36
C ILE A 71 -6.42 16.94 -5.27
N LEU A 72 -7.32 17.85 -5.63
CA LEU A 72 -7.95 18.78 -4.68
C LEU A 72 -8.83 18.05 -3.66
N ALA A 73 -9.60 17.04 -4.09
CA ALA A 73 -10.42 16.21 -3.21
C ALA A 73 -9.55 15.49 -2.17
N SER A 74 -8.55 14.73 -2.63
CA SER A 74 -7.65 13.95 -1.76
C SER A 74 -6.85 14.85 -0.82
N ALA A 75 -6.32 15.97 -1.32
CA ALA A 75 -5.59 16.93 -0.50
C ALA A 75 -6.47 17.61 0.55
N ALA A 76 -7.70 18.02 0.21
CA ALA A 76 -8.62 18.64 1.16
C ALA A 76 -9.00 17.67 2.27
N ARG A 77 -9.33 16.44 1.92
CA ARG A 77 -9.66 15.37 2.87
C ARG A 77 -8.50 15.06 3.80
N HIS A 78 -7.31 14.85 3.24
CA HIS A 78 -6.10 14.62 4.04
C HIS A 78 -5.75 15.83 4.91
N SER A 79 -5.93 17.05 4.40
CA SER A 79 -5.74 18.28 5.19
C SER A 79 -6.68 18.30 6.40
N ALA A 80 -7.98 18.06 6.20
CA ALA A 80 -8.96 18.00 7.27
C ALA A 80 -8.63 16.91 8.31
N PHE A 81 -8.18 15.74 7.85
CA PHE A 81 -7.71 14.65 8.68
C PHE A 81 -6.54 15.07 9.59
N ILE A 82 -5.48 15.67 9.02
CA ILE A 82 -4.32 16.09 9.82
C ILE A 82 -4.63 17.29 10.71
N THR A 83 -5.55 18.18 10.34
CA THR A 83 -5.92 19.34 11.20
C THR A 83 -7.00 19.00 12.22
N ALA A 84 -7.59 17.80 12.15
CA ALA A 84 -8.76 17.41 12.94
C ALA A 84 -9.90 18.44 12.82
N THR A 85 -10.12 18.97 11.62
CA THR A 85 -11.20 19.92 11.31
C THR A 85 -12.26 19.26 10.44
N ALA A 86 -13.48 19.80 10.45
CA ALA A 86 -14.53 19.34 9.56
C ALA A 86 -14.10 19.45 8.09
N ASP A 87 -14.33 18.40 7.33
CA ASP A 87 -14.14 18.41 5.88
C ASP A 87 -15.38 18.97 5.19
N THR A 88 -15.26 20.18 4.63
CA THR A 88 -16.40 20.91 4.05
C THR A 88 -16.29 21.10 2.54
N ILE A 89 -15.14 20.76 1.93
CA ILE A 89 -14.87 21.10 0.52
C ILE A 89 -14.47 19.90 -0.33
N SER A 90 -13.97 18.81 0.28
CA SER A 90 -13.42 17.71 -0.49
C SER A 90 -14.48 16.97 -1.32
N GLU A 91 -15.70 16.85 -0.77
CA GLU A 91 -16.84 16.19 -1.41
C GLU A 91 -17.23 16.88 -2.72
N ALA A 92 -17.16 18.21 -2.77
CA ALA A 92 -17.48 18.97 -3.98
C ALA A 92 -16.51 18.62 -5.14
N TYR A 93 -15.21 18.48 -4.85
CA TYR A 93 -14.21 18.05 -5.84
C TYR A 93 -14.36 16.57 -6.19
N HIS A 94 -14.62 15.72 -5.20
CA HIS A 94 -14.91 14.30 -5.41
C HIS A 94 -16.09 14.10 -6.38
N ASN A 95 -17.21 14.81 -6.15
CA ASN A 95 -18.39 14.76 -7.01
C ASN A 95 -18.10 15.24 -8.44
N LYS A 96 -17.24 16.26 -8.63
CA LYS A 96 -16.77 16.66 -9.97
C LYS A 96 -15.98 15.55 -10.67
N CYS A 97 -15.17 14.77 -9.93
CA CYS A 97 -14.54 13.58 -10.51
C CYS A 97 -15.56 12.53 -10.92
N LEU A 98 -16.57 12.25 -10.08
CA LEU A 98 -17.60 11.26 -10.37
C LEU A 98 -18.40 11.59 -11.63
N GLN A 99 -18.74 12.86 -11.83
CA GLN A 99 -19.42 13.34 -13.04
C GLN A 99 -18.65 13.02 -14.32
N ILE A 100 -17.32 12.92 -14.25
CA ILE A 100 -16.45 12.55 -15.38
C ILE A 100 -16.26 11.03 -15.45
N LEU A 101 -16.03 10.37 -14.31
CA LEU A 101 -15.67 8.96 -14.26
C LEU A 101 -16.85 8.01 -14.49
N ILE A 102 -18.03 8.31 -13.94
CA ILE A 102 -19.20 7.42 -14.03
C ILE A 102 -19.56 7.14 -15.51
N PRO A 103 -19.72 8.14 -16.39
CA PRO A 103 -20.06 7.86 -17.80
C PRO A 103 -19.01 7.02 -18.53
N VAL A 104 -17.72 7.24 -18.25
CA VAL A 104 -16.61 6.49 -18.88
C VAL A 104 -16.56 5.06 -18.36
N LEU A 105 -16.89 4.86 -17.09
CA LEU A 105 -17.01 3.52 -16.50
C LEU A 105 -18.29 2.83 -16.99
N ASP A 106 -19.40 3.52 -17.25
CA ASP A 106 -20.60 2.83 -17.71
C ASP A 106 -20.49 2.32 -19.17
N ASP A 107 -19.49 2.76 -19.93
CA ASP A 107 -19.21 2.24 -21.27
C ASP A 107 -18.39 0.92 -21.22
N PRO A 108 -18.95 -0.22 -21.67
CA PRO A 108 -18.25 -1.51 -21.67
C PRO A 108 -17.12 -1.60 -22.72
N CYS A 109 -17.03 -0.66 -23.67
CA CYS A 109 -16.04 -0.64 -24.74
C CYS A 109 -14.83 0.26 -24.45
N ASP A 110 -14.90 1.12 -23.43
CA ASP A 110 -13.82 2.08 -23.14
C ASP A 110 -12.71 1.47 -22.26
N VAL A 111 -11.49 1.52 -22.77
CA VAL A 111 -10.28 1.20 -22.01
C VAL A 111 -9.87 2.44 -21.23
N LEU A 112 -9.70 2.31 -19.91
CA LEU A 112 -9.21 3.39 -19.07
C LEU A 112 -7.84 3.89 -19.55
N ASP A 113 -7.76 5.16 -19.93
CA ASP A 113 -6.49 5.81 -20.20
C ASP A 113 -5.66 5.95 -18.91
N GLU A 114 -4.36 6.23 -19.05
CA GLU A 114 -3.47 6.37 -17.90
C GLU A 114 -3.81 7.55 -16.97
N ASN A 115 -4.51 8.57 -17.47
CA ASN A 115 -4.94 9.72 -16.67
C ASN A 115 -6.12 9.36 -15.77
N LEU A 116 -7.08 8.60 -16.30
CA LEU A 116 -8.21 8.06 -15.55
C LEU A 116 -7.72 7.08 -14.50
N CYS A 117 -6.77 6.20 -14.84
CA CYS A 117 -6.13 5.33 -13.85
C CYS A 117 -5.48 6.14 -12.72
N ALA A 118 -4.72 7.18 -13.04
CA ALA A 118 -4.09 8.05 -12.04
C ALA A 118 -5.13 8.76 -11.16
N ALA A 119 -6.21 9.29 -11.74
CA ALA A 119 -7.29 9.91 -10.99
C ALA A 119 -7.96 8.92 -10.04
N ILE A 120 -8.28 7.70 -10.51
CA ILE A 120 -8.90 6.67 -9.65
C ILE A 120 -7.96 6.28 -8.49
N ILE A 121 -6.64 6.14 -8.72
CA ILE A 121 -5.68 5.90 -7.62
C ILE A 121 -5.77 6.99 -6.55
N ILE A 122 -5.84 8.25 -6.95
CA ILE A 122 -5.94 9.38 -6.03
C ILE A 122 -7.29 9.36 -5.29
N LEU A 123 -8.38 8.98 -5.96
CA LEU A 123 -9.70 8.84 -5.33
C LEU A 123 -9.77 7.66 -4.36
N ARG A 124 -9.09 6.55 -4.62
CA ARG A 124 -8.94 5.47 -3.62
C ARG A 124 -8.20 5.96 -2.39
N GLN A 125 -7.16 6.77 -2.57
CA GLN A 125 -6.45 7.39 -1.46
C GLN A 125 -7.33 8.37 -0.67
N TYR A 126 -8.28 9.04 -1.33
CA TYR A 126 -9.27 9.90 -0.69
C TYR A 126 -10.20 9.11 0.24
N GLU A 127 -10.68 7.95 -0.21
CA GLU A 127 -11.58 7.08 0.57
C GLU A 127 -10.91 6.52 1.83
N GLU A 128 -9.60 6.25 1.79
CA GLU A 128 -8.84 5.75 2.95
C GLU A 128 -8.89 6.69 4.17
N TYR A 129 -9.18 7.97 3.99
CA TYR A 129 -9.29 8.93 5.10
C TYR A 129 -10.73 9.15 5.59
N ASP A 130 -11.71 8.40 5.06
CA ASP A 130 -13.09 8.36 5.53
C ASP A 130 -13.21 7.36 6.68
N GLY A 131 -13.45 7.81 7.92
CA GLY A 131 -13.20 6.95 9.09
C GLY A 131 -14.07 7.17 10.32
N ASP A 132 -15.22 7.83 10.19
CA ASP A 132 -16.11 8.06 11.35
C ASP A 132 -17.12 6.91 11.56
N VAL A 133 -17.05 5.83 10.77
CA VAL A 133 -17.94 4.67 10.93
C VAL A 133 -17.14 3.36 10.92
N PRO A 134 -16.90 2.75 12.10
CA PRO A 134 -16.15 1.49 12.24
C PRO A 134 -16.73 0.29 11.47
N GLU A 135 -18.00 0.36 11.07
CA GLU A 135 -18.74 -0.70 10.38
C GLU A 135 -18.75 -0.56 8.85
N ASN A 136 -18.23 0.55 8.29
CA ASN A 136 -18.26 0.82 6.84
C ASN A 136 -16.95 0.49 6.11
N ASP A 137 -15.92 0.06 6.84
CA ASP A 137 -14.63 -0.37 6.27
C ASP A 137 -14.81 -1.56 5.28
N GLU A 138 -15.96 -2.25 5.36
CA GLU A 138 -16.30 -3.36 4.47
C GLU A 138 -16.59 -2.94 3.01
N ARG A 139 -16.85 -1.66 2.69
CA ARG A 139 -17.38 -1.27 1.35
C ARG A 139 -16.93 0.07 0.77
N CYS A 140 -16.05 0.84 1.39
CA CYS A 140 -15.70 2.18 0.90
C CYS A 140 -14.70 2.22 -0.26
N HIS A 141 -14.94 1.44 -1.32
CA HIS A 141 -14.31 1.71 -2.62
C HIS A 141 -15.38 1.83 -3.69
N LEU A 142 -15.79 3.07 -3.98
CA LEU A 142 -16.70 3.42 -5.06
C LEU A 142 -16.16 2.91 -6.41
N PHE A 143 -14.83 2.84 -6.52
CA PHE A 143 -14.13 2.28 -7.67
C PHE A 143 -13.57 0.90 -7.32
N GLY A 144 -14.37 -0.15 -7.54
CA GLY A 144 -13.91 -1.53 -7.38
C GLY A 144 -12.60 -1.77 -8.15
N SER A 145 -11.57 -2.22 -7.44
CA SER A 145 -10.20 -2.47 -7.94
C SER A 145 -10.16 -3.33 -9.20
N THR A 146 -11.17 -4.19 -9.38
CA THR A 146 -11.31 -5.13 -10.49
C THR A 146 -11.41 -4.44 -11.85
N ARG A 147 -12.02 -3.24 -11.97
CA ARG A 147 -12.15 -2.56 -13.27
C ARG A 147 -10.86 -1.87 -13.72
N MET A 148 -10.11 -1.29 -12.80
CA MET A 148 -8.78 -0.72 -13.11
C MET A 148 -7.84 -1.78 -13.66
N VAL A 149 -7.86 -2.98 -13.07
CA VAL A 149 -6.95 -4.07 -13.43
C VAL A 149 -7.44 -4.86 -14.65
N ASN A 150 -8.75 -4.99 -14.86
CA ASN A 150 -9.28 -5.57 -16.10
C ASN A 150 -9.06 -4.66 -17.32
N SER A 151 -8.74 -3.38 -17.12
CA SER A 151 -8.27 -2.48 -18.19
C SER A 151 -6.80 -2.71 -18.59
N ILE A 152 -6.09 -3.63 -17.91
CA ILE A 152 -4.79 -4.16 -18.35
C ILE A 152 -5.03 -5.11 -19.52
N THR A 153 -5.54 -4.57 -20.62
CA THR A 153 -5.55 -5.28 -21.88
C THR A 153 -4.11 -5.41 -22.37
N PRO A 154 -3.69 -6.58 -22.87
CA PRO A 154 -2.38 -6.77 -23.51
C PRO A 154 -2.13 -5.82 -24.69
N ASN A 155 -3.18 -5.16 -25.20
CA ASN A 155 -3.16 -4.34 -26.41
C ASN A 155 -2.97 -2.83 -26.13
N THR A 156 -2.88 -2.41 -24.86
CA THR A 156 -2.60 -1.00 -24.52
C THR A 156 -1.10 -0.71 -24.58
N THR A 157 -0.72 0.45 -25.12
CA THR A 157 0.69 0.89 -25.15
C THR A 157 1.25 0.94 -23.72
N PRO A 158 2.37 0.23 -23.45
CA PRO A 158 3.04 0.30 -22.16
C PRO A 158 3.46 1.73 -21.86
N SER A 159 3.11 2.26 -20.70
CA SER A 159 3.55 3.57 -20.23
C SER A 159 4.06 3.46 -18.78
N SER A 160 5.05 4.29 -18.44
CA SER A 160 5.63 4.26 -17.09
C SER A 160 4.68 4.80 -16.02
N LEU A 161 3.77 5.72 -16.39
CA LEU A 161 2.73 6.21 -15.49
C LEU A 161 1.71 5.10 -15.17
N ARG A 162 1.25 4.34 -16.18
CA ARG A 162 0.34 3.22 -15.96
C ARG A 162 0.99 2.12 -15.11
N ASP A 163 2.26 1.80 -15.35
CA ASP A 163 3.01 0.86 -14.51
C ASP A 163 3.05 1.35 -13.04
N ALA A 164 3.38 2.63 -12.81
CA ALA A 164 3.39 3.20 -11.46
C ALA A 164 2.00 3.14 -10.79
N ALA A 165 0.94 3.50 -11.52
CA ALA A 165 -0.43 3.43 -11.03
C ALA A 165 -0.84 1.99 -10.66
N ASN A 166 -0.47 0.99 -11.47
CA ASN A 166 -0.74 -0.42 -11.18
C ASN A 166 -0.04 -0.86 -9.88
N TRP A 167 1.24 -0.53 -9.71
CA TRP A 167 1.95 -0.89 -8.48
C TRP A 167 1.36 -0.22 -7.23
N ILE A 168 0.83 0.99 -7.33
CA ILE A 168 0.06 1.61 -6.23
C ILE A 168 -1.25 0.88 -6.00
N ALA A 169 -1.98 0.53 -7.07
CA ALA A 169 -3.23 -0.22 -6.98
C ALA A 169 -3.06 -1.52 -6.19
N LEU A 170 -1.99 -2.28 -6.49
CA LEU A 170 -1.64 -3.50 -5.78
C LEU A 170 -1.39 -3.28 -4.29
N ARG A 171 -0.68 -2.22 -3.92
CA ARG A 171 -0.40 -1.92 -2.50
C ARG A 171 -1.66 -1.54 -1.72
N GLN A 172 -2.52 -0.73 -2.32
CA GLN A 172 -3.82 -0.41 -1.73
C GLN A 172 -4.69 -1.68 -1.62
N GLU A 173 -4.66 -2.56 -2.61
CA GLU A 173 -5.40 -3.82 -2.57
C GLU A 173 -4.90 -4.79 -1.50
N ILE A 174 -3.58 -4.90 -1.32
CA ILE A 174 -2.98 -5.70 -0.25
C ILE A 174 -3.52 -5.26 1.11
N HIS A 175 -3.65 -3.95 1.34
CA HIS A 175 -4.22 -3.43 2.58
C HIS A 175 -5.66 -3.89 2.80
N ILE A 176 -6.54 -3.68 1.81
CA ILE A 176 -7.94 -4.11 1.86
C ILE A 176 -8.03 -5.62 2.14
N SER A 177 -7.18 -6.38 1.46
CA SER A 177 -7.13 -7.84 1.55
C SER A 177 -6.68 -8.33 2.93
N LEU A 178 -5.74 -7.62 3.59
CA LEU A 178 -5.35 -7.88 4.97
C LEU A 178 -6.47 -7.58 5.97
N THR A 179 -7.15 -6.44 5.82
CA THR A 179 -8.24 -6.03 6.71
C THR A 179 -9.42 -7.01 6.64
N ASN A 180 -9.83 -7.36 5.41
CA ASN A 180 -10.99 -8.19 5.15
C ASN A 180 -10.68 -9.70 5.12
N LYS A 181 -9.40 -10.07 5.28
CA LYS A 181 -8.91 -11.47 5.25
C LYS A 181 -9.39 -12.22 4.01
N GLN A 182 -9.20 -11.61 2.84
CA GLN A 182 -9.60 -12.14 1.54
C GLN A 182 -8.44 -12.07 0.55
N PRO A 183 -8.42 -12.86 -0.54
CA PRO A 183 -7.43 -12.71 -1.59
C PRO A 183 -7.52 -11.34 -2.27
N VAL A 184 -6.43 -10.88 -2.88
CA VAL A 184 -6.47 -9.67 -3.72
C VAL A 184 -7.41 -9.90 -4.91
N SER A 185 -8.24 -8.91 -5.21
CA SER A 185 -9.11 -8.95 -6.41
C SER A 185 -8.35 -8.70 -7.72
N ILE A 186 -7.08 -8.28 -7.61
CA ILE A 186 -6.20 -7.94 -8.71
C ILE A 186 -5.57 -9.20 -9.33
N ILE A 187 -5.66 -9.32 -10.66
CA ILE A 187 -4.98 -10.38 -11.42
C ILE A 187 -3.47 -10.13 -11.44
N LEU A 188 -2.72 -10.89 -10.65
CA LEU A 188 -1.27 -10.72 -10.48
C LEU A 188 -0.48 -10.98 -11.78
N ASP A 189 -0.96 -11.86 -12.66
CA ASP A 189 -0.27 -12.15 -13.92
C ASP A 189 -0.10 -10.91 -14.82
N ALA A 190 -0.94 -9.90 -14.64
CA ALA A 190 -0.86 -8.63 -15.36
C ALA A 190 0.45 -7.86 -15.07
N TYR A 191 1.12 -8.13 -13.95
CA TYR A 191 2.37 -7.46 -13.56
C TYR A 191 3.62 -8.11 -14.17
N ARG A 192 3.53 -9.33 -14.71
CA ARG A 192 4.72 -10.10 -15.16
C ARG A 192 5.55 -9.39 -16.23
N GLN A 193 4.92 -8.50 -17.01
CA GLN A 193 5.59 -7.72 -18.05
C GLN A 193 6.18 -6.40 -17.54
N SER A 194 5.97 -6.07 -16.26
CA SER A 194 6.49 -4.84 -15.66
C SER A 194 8.02 -4.83 -15.68
N PRO A 195 8.66 -3.69 -16.04
CA PRO A 195 10.11 -3.56 -16.03
C PRO A 195 10.70 -3.72 -14.62
N LYS A 196 9.90 -3.63 -13.54
CA LYS A 196 10.37 -3.83 -12.16
C LYS A 196 10.95 -5.24 -11.95
N PHE A 197 10.52 -6.25 -12.71
CA PHE A 197 11.05 -7.61 -12.62
C PHE A 197 12.44 -7.78 -13.23
N THR A 198 12.86 -6.88 -14.11
CA THR A 198 14.16 -6.94 -14.79
C THR A 198 15.11 -5.81 -14.40
N SER A 199 14.60 -4.68 -13.89
CA SER A 199 15.41 -3.53 -13.50
C SER A 199 16.22 -3.79 -12.23
N ASP A 200 17.52 -3.50 -12.24
CA ASP A 200 18.35 -3.53 -11.02
C ASP A 200 18.30 -2.16 -10.32
N THR A 201 17.13 -1.86 -9.75
CA THR A 201 16.86 -0.60 -9.06
C THR A 201 16.22 -0.87 -7.71
N GLU A 202 16.40 0.03 -6.75
CA GLU A 202 15.87 -0.12 -5.39
C GLU A 202 14.35 -0.31 -5.40
N ASP A 203 13.65 0.47 -6.22
CA ASP A 203 12.20 0.36 -6.42
C ASP A 203 11.80 -0.92 -7.15
N GLY A 204 12.60 -1.42 -8.09
CA GLY A 204 12.39 -2.71 -8.75
C GLY A 204 12.41 -3.86 -7.75
N TRP A 205 13.47 -3.94 -6.94
CA TRP A 205 13.62 -4.96 -5.90
C TRP A 205 12.52 -4.91 -4.84
N ALA A 206 12.12 -3.70 -4.43
CA ALA A 206 11.06 -3.54 -3.45
C ALA A 206 9.68 -3.93 -4.01
N ASN A 207 9.35 -3.56 -5.25
CA ASN A 207 8.09 -3.98 -5.89
C ASN A 207 8.04 -5.51 -6.10
N ARG A 208 9.17 -6.19 -6.35
CA ARG A 208 9.22 -7.66 -6.44
C ARG A 208 8.77 -8.35 -5.15
N ILE A 209 9.20 -7.88 -3.98
CA ILE A 209 8.77 -8.48 -2.70
C ILE A 209 7.33 -8.12 -2.34
N VAL A 210 6.84 -6.92 -2.73
CA VAL A 210 5.41 -6.58 -2.66
C VAL A 210 4.58 -7.58 -3.48
N PHE A 211 5.04 -7.90 -4.70
CA PHE A 211 4.38 -8.90 -5.55
C PHE A 211 4.37 -10.30 -4.92
N LEU A 212 5.51 -10.76 -4.39
CA LEU A 212 5.58 -12.03 -3.67
C LEU A 212 4.67 -12.05 -2.44
N PHE A 213 4.59 -10.94 -1.71
CA PHE A 213 3.69 -10.81 -0.57
C PHE A 213 2.21 -10.95 -1.00
N ALA A 214 1.79 -10.32 -2.10
CA ALA A 214 0.43 -10.51 -2.63
C ALA A 214 0.13 -11.97 -2.98
N LYS A 215 1.10 -12.72 -3.51
CA LYS A 215 0.94 -14.15 -3.79
C LYS A 215 0.79 -14.97 -2.50
N VAL A 216 1.61 -14.68 -1.49
CA VAL A 216 1.51 -15.30 -0.16
C VAL A 216 0.17 -14.98 0.48
N LEU A 217 -0.32 -13.75 0.33
CA LEU A 217 -1.61 -13.32 0.83
C LEU A 217 -2.76 -14.08 0.14
N ASN A 218 -2.73 -14.19 -1.18
CA ASN A 218 -3.71 -14.99 -1.93
C ASN A 218 -3.71 -16.45 -1.49
N TYR A 219 -2.54 -17.02 -1.23
CA TYR A 219 -2.45 -18.35 -0.64
C TYR A 219 -3.10 -18.36 0.76
N ALA A 220 -2.71 -17.46 1.66
CA ALA A 220 -3.18 -17.45 3.05
C ALA A 220 -4.71 -17.32 3.16
N PHE A 221 -5.33 -16.46 2.36
CA PHE A 221 -6.76 -16.15 2.45
C PHE A 221 -7.62 -16.82 1.37
N ARG A 222 -7.09 -17.83 0.67
CA ARG A 222 -7.87 -18.60 -0.31
C ARG A 222 -9.06 -19.31 0.34
N SER A 223 -10.11 -19.56 -0.44
CA SER A 223 -11.15 -20.52 -0.04
C SER A 223 -10.57 -21.94 0.03
N GLU A 224 -11.09 -22.77 0.94
CA GLU A 224 -10.63 -24.15 1.13
C GLU A 224 -10.77 -25.00 -0.15
N ASP A 225 -11.78 -24.72 -0.97
CA ASP A 225 -12.04 -25.41 -2.24
C ASP A 225 -11.14 -24.93 -3.39
N THR A 226 -10.42 -23.82 -3.20
CA THR A 226 -9.56 -23.24 -4.25
C THR A 226 -8.19 -23.92 -4.25
N VAL A 227 -7.87 -24.60 -5.35
CA VAL A 227 -6.53 -25.13 -5.59
C VAL A 227 -5.58 -23.95 -5.80
N PRO A 228 -4.52 -23.79 -5.00
CA PRO A 228 -3.61 -22.67 -5.16
C PRO A 228 -2.74 -22.87 -6.41
N ASP A 229 -2.50 -21.78 -7.15
CA ASP A 229 -1.62 -21.77 -8.32
C ASP A 229 -0.19 -22.22 -7.95
N GLU A 230 0.25 -21.87 -6.75
CA GLU A 230 1.56 -22.21 -6.22
C GLU A 230 1.44 -22.82 -4.82
N SER A 231 2.26 -23.85 -4.58
CA SER A 231 2.32 -24.48 -3.27
C SER A 231 2.94 -23.55 -2.22
N TRP A 232 2.59 -23.79 -0.95
CA TRP A 232 3.22 -23.10 0.18
C TRP A 232 4.76 -23.18 0.14
N THR A 233 5.30 -24.37 -0.17
CA THR A 233 6.75 -24.59 -0.27
C THR A 233 7.37 -23.73 -1.36
N THR A 234 6.74 -23.65 -2.53
CA THR A 234 7.20 -22.82 -3.65
C THR A 234 7.19 -21.34 -3.29
N LEU A 235 6.15 -20.86 -2.61
CA LEU A 235 6.06 -19.47 -2.16
C LEU A 235 7.13 -19.15 -1.12
N GLN A 236 7.37 -20.05 -0.16
CA GLN A 236 8.46 -19.90 0.79
C GLN A 236 9.81 -19.83 0.09
N GLU A 237 10.11 -20.74 -0.84
CA GLU A 237 11.35 -20.76 -1.61
C GLU A 237 11.57 -19.46 -2.39
N GLN A 238 10.52 -18.91 -3.00
CA GLN A 238 10.61 -17.64 -3.72
C GLN A 238 10.91 -16.45 -2.79
N VAL A 239 10.26 -16.39 -1.63
CA VAL A 239 10.51 -15.35 -0.62
C VAL A 239 11.95 -15.42 -0.09
N GLU A 240 12.47 -16.63 0.17
CA GLU A 240 13.88 -16.81 0.57
C GLU A 240 14.87 -16.55 -0.56
N THR A 241 14.51 -16.89 -1.79
CA THR A 241 15.32 -16.57 -2.97
C THR A 241 15.44 -15.07 -3.13
N TRP A 242 14.34 -14.31 -2.99
CA TRP A 242 14.41 -12.85 -2.99
C TRP A 242 15.34 -12.35 -1.89
N TYR A 243 15.22 -12.88 -0.66
CA TYR A 243 16.05 -12.42 0.45
C TYR A 243 17.55 -12.69 0.27
N SER A 244 17.90 -13.85 -0.27
CA SER A 244 19.30 -14.25 -0.50
C SER A 244 19.93 -13.58 -1.72
N THR A 245 19.13 -13.18 -2.71
CA THR A 245 19.62 -12.56 -3.96
C THR A 245 19.49 -11.04 -3.99
N LYS A 246 18.76 -10.44 -3.03
CA LYS A 246 18.62 -8.98 -2.95
C LYS A 246 20.00 -8.30 -2.89
N PRO A 247 20.14 -7.10 -3.46
CA PRO A 247 21.39 -6.37 -3.43
C PRO A 247 21.84 -6.04 -2.01
N SER A 248 23.15 -5.91 -1.82
CA SER A 248 23.76 -5.65 -0.51
C SER A 248 23.24 -4.37 0.16
N TYR A 249 22.78 -3.38 -0.61
CA TYR A 249 22.22 -2.14 -0.07
C TYR A 249 20.85 -2.34 0.60
N PHE A 250 20.19 -3.49 0.45
CA PHE A 250 19.03 -3.87 1.27
C PHE A 250 19.42 -4.44 2.65
N ALA A 251 20.72 -4.59 2.95
CA ALA A 251 21.15 -4.86 4.31
C ALA A 251 20.91 -3.62 5.20
N PRO A 252 20.67 -3.79 6.51
CA PRO A 252 20.63 -2.67 7.43
C PRO A 252 21.91 -1.84 7.34
N LEU A 253 21.76 -0.51 7.28
CA LEU A 253 22.87 0.42 7.45
C LEU A 253 23.47 0.24 8.85
N TRP A 254 22.60 0.01 9.83
CA TRP A 254 22.99 -0.29 11.20
C TRP A 254 21.89 -1.11 11.89
N ALA A 255 22.27 -2.05 12.74
CA ALA A 255 21.36 -2.78 13.61
C ALA A 255 21.97 -2.90 15.01
N ALA A 256 21.14 -2.76 16.05
CA ALA A 256 21.55 -2.99 17.44
C ALA A 256 22.00 -4.45 17.63
N ARG A 257 22.99 -4.67 18.51
CA ARG A 257 23.48 -6.01 18.84
C ARG A 257 22.69 -6.61 19.99
N ASP A 258 22.68 -7.94 20.06
CA ASP A 258 22.12 -8.64 21.22
C ASP A 258 22.90 -8.25 22.49
N GLY A 259 22.18 -7.80 23.51
CA GLY A 259 22.74 -7.32 24.78
C GLY A 259 22.88 -5.79 24.89
N ASP A 260 22.66 -5.03 23.81
CA ASP A 260 22.56 -3.57 23.91
C ASP A 260 21.32 -3.19 24.75
N ALA A 261 21.45 -2.15 25.59
CA ALA A 261 20.32 -1.64 26.36
C ALA A 261 19.19 -1.21 25.41
N ARG A 262 18.03 -1.83 25.57
CA ARG A 262 16.85 -1.57 24.74
C ARG A 262 16.00 -0.49 25.38
N VAL A 263 15.65 0.53 24.60
CA VAL A 263 14.68 1.57 25.00
C VAL A 263 13.25 1.12 24.71
N THR A 264 13.09 0.21 23.75
CA THR A 264 11.83 -0.39 23.32
C THR A 264 12.01 -1.90 23.21
N PRO A 265 10.97 -2.72 23.38
CA PRO A 265 11.08 -4.17 23.24
C PRO A 265 11.47 -4.61 21.82
N PHE A 266 11.21 -3.75 20.82
CA PHE A 266 11.47 -4.02 19.41
C PHE A 266 12.93 -3.75 18.97
N PRO A 267 13.44 -4.50 17.99
CA PRO A 267 14.81 -4.35 17.49
C PRO A 267 14.99 -3.00 16.78
N ARG A 268 16.20 -2.42 16.91
CA ARG A 268 16.57 -1.20 16.18
C ARG A 268 17.31 -1.55 14.90
N ILE A 269 16.73 -1.20 13.75
CA ILE A 269 17.20 -1.58 12.41
C ILE A 269 17.08 -0.37 11.48
N VAL A 270 18.19 0.33 11.28
CA VAL A 270 18.25 1.52 10.42
C VAL A 270 18.59 1.08 9.00
N MET A 271 17.76 1.46 8.04
CA MET A 271 17.90 1.14 6.62
C MET A 271 18.43 2.35 5.86
N LEU A 272 19.08 2.11 4.72
CA LEU A 272 19.65 3.18 3.89
C LEU A 272 18.59 4.13 3.33
N GLY A 273 17.43 3.59 2.95
CA GLY A 273 16.35 4.33 2.30
C GLY A 273 14.99 3.63 2.43
N GLN A 274 13.94 4.26 1.90
CA GLN A 274 12.57 3.77 2.10
C GLN A 274 12.24 2.53 1.30
N ALA A 275 12.82 2.38 0.10
CA ALA A 275 12.65 1.18 -0.70
C ALA A 275 13.20 -0.04 0.04
N GLN A 276 14.34 0.12 0.71
CA GLN A 276 14.96 -0.91 1.56
C GLN A 276 14.12 -1.19 2.80
N ALA A 277 13.70 -0.15 3.53
CA ALA A 277 12.87 -0.30 4.72
C ALA A 277 11.54 -1.00 4.42
N ASN A 278 10.79 -0.49 3.44
CA ASN A 278 9.52 -1.07 3.07
C ASN A 278 9.67 -2.44 2.39
N GLY A 279 10.69 -2.65 1.54
CA GLY A 279 10.93 -3.96 0.93
C GLY A 279 11.26 -5.03 1.96
N MET A 280 12.15 -4.72 2.91
CA MET A 280 12.42 -5.62 4.03
C MET A 280 11.20 -5.83 4.92
N GLN A 281 10.37 -4.81 5.12
CA GLN A 281 9.15 -4.98 5.88
C GLN A 281 8.16 -5.93 5.17
N HIS A 282 7.97 -5.81 3.85
CA HIS A 282 7.15 -6.75 3.07
C HIS A 282 7.70 -8.18 3.10
N TYR A 283 9.02 -8.36 3.15
CA TYR A 283 9.61 -9.67 3.38
C TYR A 283 9.16 -10.26 4.73
N TYR A 284 9.26 -9.50 5.81
CA TYR A 284 8.83 -9.98 7.13
C TYR A 284 7.31 -10.19 7.22
N LEU A 285 6.50 -9.36 6.55
CA LEU A 285 5.05 -9.58 6.43
C LEU A 285 4.73 -10.91 5.71
N ALA A 286 5.47 -11.23 4.63
CA ALA A 286 5.33 -12.51 3.95
C ALA A 286 5.73 -13.68 4.85
N LYS A 287 6.80 -13.54 5.64
CA LYS A 287 7.22 -14.54 6.62
C LYS A 287 6.18 -14.77 7.72
N ILE A 288 5.50 -13.73 8.19
CA ILE A 288 4.38 -13.84 9.15
C ILE A 288 3.26 -14.71 8.56
N LEU A 289 2.77 -14.37 7.36
CA LEU A 289 1.67 -15.13 6.74
C LEU A 289 2.09 -16.57 6.40
N LEU A 290 3.31 -16.78 5.89
CA LEU A 290 3.82 -18.13 5.62
C LEU A 290 3.90 -18.99 6.89
N ALA A 291 4.31 -18.41 8.02
CA ALA A 291 4.34 -19.12 9.29
C ALA A 291 2.92 -19.44 9.79
N ALA A 292 2.03 -18.44 9.80
CA ALA A 292 0.67 -18.60 10.29
C ALA A 292 -0.18 -19.58 9.46
N TYR A 293 0.06 -19.64 8.15
CA TYR A 293 -0.69 -20.48 7.20
C TYR A 293 0.11 -21.69 6.70
N ASP A 294 1.05 -22.20 7.50
CA ASP A 294 1.78 -23.42 7.17
C ASP A 294 0.84 -24.66 7.22
N PRO A 295 0.64 -25.38 6.09
CA PRO A 295 -0.27 -26.52 6.03
C PRO A 295 0.13 -27.69 6.94
N ARG A 296 1.39 -27.73 7.40
CA ARG A 296 1.88 -28.77 8.33
C ARG A 296 1.28 -28.63 9.73
N LEU A 297 0.74 -27.46 10.08
CA LEU A 297 0.15 -27.18 11.40
C LEU A 297 -1.22 -27.86 11.62
N LEU A 298 -1.88 -28.28 10.53
CA LEU A 298 -3.19 -28.96 10.55
C LEU A 298 -3.10 -30.44 10.97
N ARG A 299 -1.89 -31.01 11.03
CA ARG A 299 -1.68 -32.42 11.40
C ARG A 299 -1.86 -32.63 12.91
N LEU A 300 -2.24 -33.84 13.32
CA LEU A 300 -2.28 -34.22 14.74
C LEU A 300 -0.99 -34.96 15.12
N GLY A 301 -0.41 -34.64 16.27
CA GLY A 301 0.77 -35.33 16.80
C GLY A 301 1.67 -34.45 17.68
N PHE A 302 2.56 -35.09 18.45
CA PHE A 302 3.55 -34.40 19.29
C PHE A 302 4.50 -33.52 18.45
N ASP A 303 4.93 -34.01 17.29
CA ASP A 303 5.76 -33.25 16.36
C ASP A 303 5.03 -32.00 15.84
N THR A 304 3.71 -32.09 15.62
CA THR A 304 2.92 -30.93 15.21
C THR A 304 2.79 -29.88 16.31
N ARG A 305 2.74 -30.29 17.59
CA ARG A 305 2.75 -29.33 18.71
C ARG A 305 4.07 -28.54 18.74
N LYS A 306 5.20 -29.19 18.49
CA LYS A 306 6.51 -28.53 18.37
C LYS A 306 6.52 -27.56 17.19
N LEU A 307 6.03 -27.99 16.01
CA LEU A 307 5.92 -27.12 14.83
C LEU A 307 5.03 -25.90 15.05
N ARG A 308 3.91 -26.03 15.78
CA ARG A 308 3.05 -24.87 16.12
C ARG A 308 3.78 -23.84 16.95
N ARG A 309 4.53 -24.28 17.97
CA ARG A 309 5.37 -23.38 18.76
C ARG A 309 6.42 -22.69 17.92
N GLU A 310 7.13 -23.43 17.06
CA GLU A 310 8.13 -22.85 16.15
C GLU A 310 7.49 -21.84 15.18
N SER A 311 6.27 -22.12 14.69
CA SER A 311 5.52 -21.18 13.86
C SER A 311 5.13 -19.92 14.63
N GLU A 312 4.58 -20.05 15.85
CA GLU A 312 4.25 -18.92 16.73
C GLU A 312 5.47 -18.06 17.04
N GLU A 313 6.62 -18.68 17.35
CA GLU A 313 7.89 -17.99 17.57
C GLU A 313 8.35 -17.25 16.31
N ASN A 314 8.18 -17.85 15.12
CA ASN A 314 8.46 -17.18 13.84
C ASN A 314 7.52 -15.99 13.60
N VAL A 315 6.21 -16.12 13.84
CA VAL A 315 5.26 -15.01 13.73
C VAL A 315 5.70 -13.85 14.63
N LEU A 316 5.98 -14.14 15.90
CA LEU A 316 6.44 -13.14 16.88
C LEU A 316 7.77 -12.48 16.48
N HIS A 317 8.76 -13.27 16.07
CA HIS A 317 10.04 -12.73 15.61
C HIS A 317 9.85 -11.76 14.45
N ASN A 318 9.12 -12.17 13.42
CA ASN A 318 8.91 -11.33 12.23
C ASN A 318 8.03 -10.11 12.54
N LEU A 319 7.06 -10.21 13.44
CA LEU A 319 6.25 -9.08 13.90
C LEU A 319 7.11 -8.02 14.61
N ARG A 320 8.04 -8.45 15.48
CA ARG A 320 9.02 -7.56 16.11
C ARG A 320 9.90 -6.87 15.06
N MET A 321 10.34 -7.58 14.02
CA MET A 321 11.12 -6.98 12.92
C MET A 321 10.30 -5.94 12.15
N VAL A 322 9.02 -6.19 11.90
CA VAL A 322 8.11 -5.25 11.22
C VAL A 322 7.96 -3.94 12.01
N ILE A 323 7.75 -4.03 13.33
CA ILE A 323 7.60 -2.85 14.20
C ILE A 323 8.96 -2.15 14.40
N GLY A 324 10.03 -2.92 14.55
CA GLY A 324 11.40 -2.41 14.66
C GLY A 324 11.85 -1.64 13.42
N LEU A 325 11.52 -2.13 12.22
CA LEU A 325 11.76 -1.41 10.97
C LEU A 325 10.97 -0.10 10.89
N ALA A 326 9.72 -0.07 11.36
CA ALA A 326 8.94 1.16 11.36
C ALA A 326 9.53 2.21 12.31
N THR A 327 9.69 1.85 13.58
CA THR A 327 10.21 2.74 14.64
C THR A 327 11.64 3.23 14.37
N SER A 328 12.48 2.42 13.70
CA SER A 328 13.86 2.78 13.38
C SER A 328 14.00 3.65 12.13
N ASN A 329 12.95 3.77 11.30
CA ASN A 329 12.96 4.51 10.04
C ASN A 329 11.78 5.49 9.98
N PRO A 330 11.71 6.49 10.89
CA PRO A 330 10.57 7.39 11.07
C PRO A 330 10.20 8.23 9.84
N GLN A 331 11.10 8.36 8.87
CA GLN A 331 10.89 9.03 7.59
C GLN A 331 10.00 8.25 6.60
N CYS A 332 9.73 6.97 6.87
CA CYS A 332 8.93 6.11 5.99
C CYS A 332 7.54 5.89 6.60
N GLU A 333 6.59 6.81 6.40
CA GLU A 333 5.26 6.72 7.06
C GLU A 333 4.50 5.42 6.69
N THR A 334 4.74 4.89 5.50
CA THR A 334 4.13 3.63 5.05
C THR A 334 4.51 2.43 5.91
N THR A 335 5.69 2.43 6.53
CA THR A 335 6.09 1.29 7.37
C THR A 335 5.27 1.22 8.66
N PHE A 336 4.84 2.37 9.18
CA PHE A 336 3.94 2.44 10.33
C PHE A 336 2.56 1.89 9.96
N MET A 337 2.03 2.29 8.80
CA MET A 337 0.77 1.79 8.25
C MET A 337 0.79 0.26 8.14
N HIS A 338 1.78 -0.33 7.46
CA HIS A 338 1.84 -1.78 7.27
C HIS A 338 1.90 -2.55 8.59
N ALA A 339 2.68 -2.05 9.55
CA ALA A 339 2.79 -2.64 10.88
C ALA A 339 1.44 -2.59 11.63
N SER A 340 0.73 -1.46 11.58
CA SER A 340 -0.59 -1.32 12.21
C SER A 340 -1.62 -2.32 11.65
N HIS A 341 -1.64 -2.52 10.33
CA HIS A 341 -2.56 -3.49 9.72
C HIS A 341 -2.21 -4.93 10.07
N MET A 342 -0.91 -5.26 10.10
CA MET A 342 -0.47 -6.59 10.50
C MET A 342 -0.76 -6.88 11.97
N LEU A 343 -0.70 -5.86 12.84
CA LEU A 343 -1.12 -5.98 14.24
C LEU A 343 -2.60 -6.32 14.39
N THR A 344 -3.49 -5.82 13.52
CA THR A 344 -4.90 -6.23 13.50
C THR A 344 -5.07 -7.72 13.18
N ALA A 345 -4.16 -8.31 12.40
CA ALA A 345 -4.22 -9.71 11.98
C ALA A 345 -3.54 -10.67 12.97
N CYS A 346 -2.39 -10.28 13.53
CA CYS A 346 -1.50 -11.17 14.30
C CYS A 346 -1.07 -10.60 15.66
N GLY A 347 -1.64 -9.47 16.11
CA GLY A 347 -1.27 -8.87 17.40
C GLY A 347 -1.69 -9.71 18.62
N ASN A 348 -2.63 -10.64 18.45
CA ASN A 348 -3.02 -11.60 19.48
C ASN A 348 -1.91 -12.61 19.85
N TYR A 349 -0.86 -12.75 19.03
CA TYR A 349 0.28 -13.60 19.36
C TYR A 349 1.14 -13.01 20.50
N LEU A 350 1.05 -11.69 20.75
CA LEU A 350 1.84 -11.00 21.78
C LEU A 350 1.31 -11.34 23.18
N THR A 351 2.18 -11.95 23.99
CA THR A 351 1.86 -12.37 25.36
C THR A 351 2.71 -11.69 26.42
N ASP A 352 3.81 -11.05 26.01
CA ASP A 352 4.68 -10.30 26.90
C ASP A 352 4.12 -8.90 27.16
N ALA A 353 4.04 -8.50 28.44
CA ALA A 353 3.42 -7.24 28.84
C ALA A 353 4.21 -6.01 28.36
N GLU A 354 5.54 -6.09 28.30
CA GLU A 354 6.39 -5.00 27.79
C GLU A 354 6.17 -4.83 26.29
N GLU A 355 6.04 -5.94 25.54
CA GLU A 355 5.71 -5.91 24.12
C GLU A 355 4.32 -5.36 23.84
N GLN A 356 3.32 -5.75 24.63
CA GLN A 356 1.95 -5.23 24.52
C GLN A 356 1.91 -3.72 24.77
N GLU A 357 2.56 -3.23 25.82
CA GLU A 357 2.69 -1.79 26.09
C GLU A 357 3.45 -1.08 24.96
N GLY A 358 4.54 -1.69 24.48
CA GLY A 358 5.32 -1.20 23.35
C GLY A 358 4.48 -1.05 22.08
N VAL A 359 3.60 -2.01 21.79
CA VAL A 359 2.65 -1.93 20.65
C VAL A 359 1.65 -0.80 20.84
N VAL A 360 1.08 -0.64 22.04
CA VAL A 360 0.13 0.45 22.31
C VAL A 360 0.81 1.81 22.12
N ASN A 361 2.03 1.97 22.63
CA ASN A 361 2.80 3.21 22.44
C ASN A 361 3.16 3.44 20.97
N PHE A 362 3.53 2.40 20.23
CA PHE A 362 3.74 2.47 18.80
C PHE A 362 2.48 2.92 18.05
N LEU A 363 1.32 2.35 18.35
CA LEU A 363 0.06 2.71 17.71
C LEU A 363 -0.37 4.15 18.04
N ARG A 364 -0.11 4.63 19.26
CA ARG A 364 -0.32 6.04 19.64
C ARG A 364 0.60 6.99 18.87
N ASP A 365 1.87 6.63 18.69
CA ASP A 365 2.83 7.42 17.90
C ASP A 365 2.35 7.59 16.44
N ILE A 366 1.66 6.60 15.87
CA ILE A 366 1.04 6.71 14.53
C ILE A 366 -0.03 7.82 14.50
N GLU A 367 -0.88 7.91 15.52
CA GLU A 367 -1.92 8.94 15.60
C GLU A 367 -1.31 10.32 15.89
N GLU A 368 -0.33 10.40 16.78
CA GLU A 368 0.39 11.66 17.09
C GLU A 368 1.08 12.24 15.85
N ARG A 369 1.64 11.36 15.00
CA ARG A 369 2.23 11.72 13.71
C ARG A 369 1.20 11.97 12.62
N LYS A 370 -0.09 11.72 12.88
CA LYS A 370 -1.20 11.89 11.94
C LYS A 370 -1.01 11.06 10.67
N ILE A 371 -0.49 9.85 10.83
CA ILE A 371 -0.30 8.89 9.74
C ILE A 371 -1.60 8.12 9.50
N TRP A 372 -2.22 7.63 10.58
CA TRP A 372 -3.40 6.78 10.54
C TRP A 372 -4.18 6.81 11.85
N ARG A 373 -5.44 6.37 11.82
CA ARG A 373 -6.26 6.13 13.02
C ARG A 373 -5.98 4.71 13.52
N THR A 374 -5.63 4.57 14.79
CA THR A 374 -5.25 3.28 15.40
C THR A 374 -6.03 2.97 16.67
N ALA A 375 -6.85 3.90 17.17
CA ALA A 375 -7.64 3.73 18.38
C ALA A 375 -8.49 2.45 18.40
N SER A 376 -9.14 2.10 17.29
CA SER A 376 -9.92 0.85 17.17
C SER A 376 -9.03 -0.40 17.23
N ILE A 377 -7.80 -0.33 16.68
CA ILE A 377 -6.81 -1.40 16.74
C ILE A 377 -6.35 -1.58 18.19
N ILE A 378 -6.04 -0.48 18.90
CA ILE A 378 -5.66 -0.51 20.32
C ILE A 378 -6.74 -1.17 21.16
N SER A 379 -8.00 -0.74 21.02
CA SER A 379 -9.13 -1.32 21.77
C SER A 379 -9.25 -2.82 21.53
N ARG A 380 -9.23 -3.24 20.25
CA ARG A 380 -9.34 -4.67 19.89
C ARG A 380 -8.18 -5.51 20.43
N LEU A 381 -6.96 -4.98 20.42
CA LEU A 381 -5.80 -5.70 20.96
C LEU A 381 -5.90 -5.85 22.48
N GLN A 382 -6.27 -4.78 23.18
CA GLN A 382 -6.48 -4.83 24.63
C GLN A 382 -7.58 -5.82 25.02
N ASP A 383 -8.68 -5.86 24.28
CA ASP A 383 -9.75 -6.84 24.48
C ASP A 383 -9.29 -8.29 24.25
N GLN A 384 -8.32 -8.52 23.36
CA GLN A 384 -7.79 -9.86 23.07
C GLN A 384 -6.71 -10.33 24.05
N TRP A 385 -6.02 -9.40 24.72
CA TRP A 385 -4.97 -9.71 25.71
C TRP A 385 -5.51 -9.92 27.13
N ASN A 386 -6.72 -9.42 27.40
CA ASN A 386 -7.49 -9.68 28.62
C ASN A 386 -8.12 -11.08 28.59
#